data_AF-A0A443SHV7-F1
#
_entry.id   AF-A0A443SHV7-F1
#
_cell.length_a   1.000
_cell.length_b   1.000
_cell.length_c   1.000
_cell.angle_alpha   90.00
_cell.angle_beta   90.00
_cell.angle_gamma   90.00
#
_symmetry.space_group_name_H-M   'P 1'
#
loop_
_entity.id
_entity.type
_entity.pdbx_description
1 polymer ?
#
loop_
_entity_poly.entity_id
_entity_poly.type
_entity_poly.pdbx_seq_one_letter_code
_entity_poly.pdbx_strand_id
1 'polypeptide(L)'
;MKWHQIQHVSLGHSEAYEFIAEMIKSHIQTNTMHSFESLSLYERLLSQSCDQIAQALITNSNTSVIVLMLNGIYDKCILESVYKKSLKTKFHWISVSFNQTSNFTGVETTANGLLSLNYQAKSNITEIFSDHVKSINVEGNTRNPLFYDYFIKRFCHITGNSSDSVQLCTDDKISEFRFLVFNDLYVDVINAVYAYAFAFKDVFTQTCGPSGTLCEKAQNVSADEFFHKYLMNVVFSDITGKQKFAFHNKERKFFVDIEQFRNQGGKFASIKVGDYIDSTLNFHKNLCFENFTSSCYPTCKNGYRKIGNPQNICCWICEKCGNNDIVVNDTECSSCKLGEIPNKNQTICQAVNLTYILENLSSTLLRVEEKLTNIESRMNTLEKDVFDIRLAQLYSGRNNLKGK
;
A
#
# COMPACT_ATOMS: atom_id res chain seq x y z
N MET A 1 -7.13 -13.78 4.72
CA MET A 1 -5.83 -13.60 4.04
C MET A 1 -4.60 -14.02 4.89
N LYS A 2 -4.76 -14.37 6.19
CA LYS A 2 -3.69 -14.93 7.05
C LYS A 2 -2.41 -14.09 7.11
N TRP A 3 -2.56 -12.77 7.11
CA TRP A 3 -1.46 -11.83 7.32
C TRP A 3 -1.23 -11.65 8.82
N HIS A 4 -0.01 -11.92 9.27
CA HIS A 4 0.35 -11.88 10.70
C HIS A 4 1.28 -10.72 11.06
N GLN A 5 1.77 -10.00 10.03
CA GLN A 5 2.61 -8.82 10.17
C GLN A 5 2.08 -7.74 9.23
N ILE A 6 1.94 -6.52 9.74
CA ILE A 6 1.54 -5.35 8.95
C ILE A 6 2.40 -4.14 9.34
N GLN A 7 2.79 -3.34 8.34
CA GLN A 7 3.27 -1.97 8.58
C GLN A 7 2.14 -1.00 8.21
N HIS A 8 1.97 0.01 9.02
CA HIS A 8 0.94 1.03 8.89
C HIS A 8 1.61 2.40 8.69
N VAL A 9 1.07 3.20 7.78
CA VAL A 9 1.56 4.56 7.52
C VAL A 9 0.43 5.56 7.66
N SER A 10 0.62 6.58 8.51
CA SER A 10 -0.35 7.66 8.74
C SER A 10 0.29 9.04 8.78
N LEU A 11 -0.51 10.09 8.73
CA LEU A 11 -0.05 11.48 8.89
C LEU A 11 0.31 11.76 10.36
N GLY A 12 1.54 12.23 10.61
CA GLY A 12 2.10 12.41 11.96
C GLY A 12 1.61 13.63 12.75
N HIS A 13 0.67 14.42 12.22
CA HIS A 13 0.17 15.64 12.86
C HIS A 13 -1.34 15.63 13.12
N SER A 14 -1.99 14.48 12.96
CA SER A 14 -3.45 14.40 13.06
C SER A 14 -3.84 13.47 14.20
N GLU A 15 -4.42 14.05 15.25
CA GLU A 15 -5.00 13.32 16.37
C GLU A 15 -6.07 12.31 15.88
N ALA A 16 -6.80 12.63 14.80
CA ALA A 16 -7.75 11.72 14.20
C ALA A 16 -7.07 10.47 13.61
N TYR A 17 -5.99 10.64 12.85
CA TYR A 17 -5.25 9.49 12.31
C TYR A 17 -4.52 8.70 13.40
N GLU A 18 -4.03 9.35 14.45
CA GLU A 18 -3.44 8.70 15.62
C GLU A 18 -4.47 7.87 16.39
N PHE A 19 -5.65 8.45 16.64
CA PHE A 19 -6.77 7.74 17.26
C PHE A 19 -7.20 6.53 16.44
N ILE A 20 -7.33 6.67 15.12
CA ILE A 20 -7.68 5.54 14.26
C ILE A 20 -6.56 4.49 14.25
N ALA A 21 -5.29 4.89 14.25
CA ALA A 21 -4.18 3.95 14.32
C ALA A 21 -4.20 3.13 15.63
N GLU A 22 -4.48 3.76 16.77
CA GLU A 22 -4.64 3.06 18.05
C GLU A 22 -5.90 2.20 18.08
N MET A 23 -6.99 2.63 17.46
CA MET A 23 -8.22 1.84 17.34
C MET A 23 -8.00 0.59 16.47
N ILE A 24 -7.30 0.75 15.35
CA ILE A 24 -6.88 -0.33 14.46
C ILE A 24 -6.00 -1.29 15.22
N LYS A 25 -4.98 -0.80 15.93
CA LYS A 25 -4.11 -1.61 16.78
C LYS A 25 -4.91 -2.40 17.84
N SER A 26 -5.89 -1.77 18.49
CA SER A 26 -6.78 -2.43 19.46
C SER A 26 -7.67 -3.50 18.82
N HIS A 27 -8.19 -3.28 17.61
CA HIS A 27 -9.04 -4.25 16.91
C HIS A 27 -8.23 -5.37 16.24
N ILE A 28 -7.00 -5.07 15.81
CA ILE A 28 -6.08 -6.02 15.19
C ILE A 28 -5.48 -6.99 16.23
N GLN A 29 -5.50 -6.63 17.52
CA GLN A 29 -5.05 -7.49 18.62
C GLN A 29 -5.93 -8.70 18.93
N THR A 30 -6.90 -9.06 18.07
CA THR A 30 -7.57 -10.36 18.17
C THR A 30 -6.62 -11.49 17.75
N ASN A 31 -5.96 -12.12 18.73
CA ASN A 31 -5.30 -13.45 18.77
C ASN A 31 -4.42 -13.97 17.60
N THR A 32 -4.30 -13.30 16.45
CA THR A 32 -3.68 -13.86 15.24
C THR A 32 -2.67 -12.93 14.54
N MET A 33 -2.52 -11.67 14.94
CA MET A 33 -1.46 -10.80 14.41
C MET A 33 -0.34 -10.62 15.45
N HIS A 34 0.92 -10.76 15.01
CA HIS A 34 2.09 -10.80 15.89
C HIS A 34 2.98 -9.56 15.78
N SER A 35 2.81 -8.71 14.76
CA SER A 35 3.57 -7.45 14.65
C SER A 35 2.82 -6.34 13.93
N PHE A 36 2.83 -5.15 14.54
CA PHE A 36 2.29 -3.91 13.98
C PHE A 36 3.34 -2.80 14.12
N GLU A 37 3.86 -2.32 12.99
CA GLU A 37 4.79 -1.19 12.96
C GLU A 37 4.05 0.04 12.42
N SER A 38 4.17 1.18 13.10
CA SER A 38 3.52 2.42 12.68
C SER A 38 4.57 3.44 12.25
N LEU A 39 4.40 3.98 11.04
CA LEU A 39 5.26 4.99 10.45
C LEU A 39 4.47 6.28 10.26
N SER A 40 5.08 7.41 10.62
CA SER A 40 4.46 8.73 10.53
C SER A 40 5.06 9.54 9.38
N LEU A 41 4.18 10.07 8.51
CA LEU A 41 4.55 10.97 7.41
C LEU A 41 4.30 12.43 7.81
N TYR A 42 5.28 13.30 7.56
CA TYR A 42 5.24 14.73 7.89
C TYR A 42 5.20 15.59 6.61
N GLU A 43 4.32 16.59 6.56
CA GLU A 43 4.00 17.30 5.30
C GLU A 43 5.03 18.33 4.85
N ARG A 44 5.89 18.83 5.76
CA ARG A 44 6.79 19.97 5.49
C ARG A 44 7.73 19.76 4.30
N LEU A 45 8.06 18.50 3.95
CA LEU A 45 8.86 18.12 2.78
C LEU A 45 8.41 16.78 2.20
N LEU A 46 7.30 16.80 1.46
CA LEU A 46 6.62 15.61 0.93
C LEU A 46 7.58 14.56 0.32
N SER A 47 8.44 14.95 -0.64
CA SER A 47 9.34 14.01 -1.31
C SER A 47 10.35 13.35 -0.36
N GLN A 48 10.97 14.14 0.51
CA GLN A 48 11.93 13.63 1.49
C GLN A 48 11.26 12.69 2.50
N SER A 49 10.07 13.03 2.96
CA SER A 49 9.31 12.19 3.88
C SER A 49 8.87 10.88 3.22
N CYS A 50 8.38 10.90 1.97
CA CYS A 50 8.08 9.67 1.23
C CYS A 50 9.31 8.79 1.02
N ASP A 51 10.47 9.40 0.75
CA ASP A 51 11.72 8.65 0.60
C ASP A 51 12.17 7.98 1.90
N GLN A 52 11.98 8.65 3.04
CA GLN A 52 12.25 8.08 4.37
C GLN A 52 11.30 6.91 4.66
N ILE A 53 10.00 7.10 4.43
CA ILE A 53 9.01 6.03 4.60
C ILE A 53 9.33 4.84 3.69
N ALA A 54 9.56 5.07 2.40
CA ALA A 54 9.91 4.01 1.46
C ALA A 54 11.17 3.26 1.87
N GLN A 55 12.19 3.96 2.38
CA GLN A 55 13.40 3.33 2.90
C GLN A 55 13.11 2.43 4.10
N ALA A 56 12.29 2.87 5.05
CA ALA A 56 11.89 2.08 6.21
C ALA A 56 11.12 0.82 5.78
N LEU A 57 10.11 0.96 4.90
CA LEU A 57 9.32 -0.15 4.36
C LEU A 57 10.21 -1.19 3.67
N ILE A 58 11.13 -0.75 2.80
CA ILE A 58 12.07 -1.63 2.08
C ILE A 58 13.00 -2.37 3.04
N THR A 59 13.49 -1.66 4.06
CA THR A 59 14.39 -2.23 5.08
C THR A 59 13.67 -3.32 5.87
N ASN A 60 12.37 -3.16 6.16
CA ASN A 60 11.53 -4.17 6.81
C ASN A 60 10.65 -4.96 5.81
N SER A 61 11.21 -5.34 4.67
CA SER A 61 10.48 -6.03 3.59
C SER A 61 9.99 -7.45 3.93
N ASN A 62 10.36 -7.99 5.10
CA ASN A 62 9.76 -9.21 5.64
C ASN A 62 8.25 -9.04 5.92
N THR A 63 7.84 -7.81 6.26
CA THR A 63 6.43 -7.46 6.40
C THR A 63 5.89 -6.98 5.07
N SER A 64 5.30 -7.90 4.30
CA SER A 64 4.85 -7.61 2.93
C SER A 64 3.54 -6.86 2.82
N VAL A 65 2.79 -6.62 3.92
CA VAL A 65 1.49 -5.93 3.89
C VAL A 65 1.64 -4.53 4.47
N ILE A 66 1.24 -3.53 3.68
CA ILE A 66 1.32 -2.12 4.04
C ILE A 66 -0.08 -1.50 4.00
N VAL A 67 -0.51 -0.95 5.14
CA VAL A 67 -1.76 -0.21 5.26
C VAL A 67 -1.45 1.29 5.21
N LEU A 68 -1.92 1.94 4.16
CA LEU A 68 -1.77 3.37 3.94
C LEU A 68 -3.04 4.09 4.42
N MET A 69 -2.89 4.78 5.55
CA MET A 69 -3.90 5.69 6.12
C MET A 69 -3.60 7.12 5.72
N LEU A 70 -3.61 7.36 4.41
CA LEU A 70 -3.28 8.64 3.81
C LEU A 70 -4.29 8.96 2.70
N ASN A 71 -4.06 10.06 1.99
CA ASN A 71 -4.78 10.36 0.76
C ASN A 71 -4.01 9.87 -0.47
N GLY A 72 -4.67 9.87 -1.64
CA GLY A 72 -4.09 9.35 -2.88
C GLY A 72 -2.81 10.06 -3.35
N ILE A 73 -2.56 11.30 -2.92
CA ILE A 73 -1.33 12.04 -3.23
C ILE A 73 -0.15 11.43 -2.47
N TYR A 74 -0.31 11.22 -1.16
CA TYR A 74 0.73 10.63 -0.32
C TYR A 74 0.97 9.16 -0.65
N ASP A 75 -0.10 8.40 -0.94
CA ASP A 75 0.02 7.01 -1.39
C ASP A 75 0.89 6.90 -2.65
N LYS A 76 0.58 7.71 -3.67
CA LYS A 76 1.36 7.76 -4.91
C LYS A 76 2.82 8.15 -4.64
N CYS A 77 3.05 9.15 -3.79
CA CYS A 77 4.39 9.60 -3.45
C CYS A 77 5.25 8.48 -2.83
N ILE A 78 4.68 7.70 -1.90
CA ILE A 78 5.36 6.54 -1.31
C ILE A 78 5.62 5.46 -2.37
N LEU A 79 4.64 5.14 -3.21
CA LEU A 79 4.79 4.17 -4.30
C LEU A 79 5.88 4.57 -5.29
N GLU A 80 6.00 5.85 -5.64
CA GLU A 80 7.08 6.39 -6.47
C GLU A 80 8.45 6.25 -5.81
N SER A 81 8.55 6.57 -4.52
CA SER A 81 9.79 6.42 -3.76
C SER A 81 10.22 4.95 -3.67
N VAL A 82 9.29 4.02 -3.45
CA VAL A 82 9.59 2.57 -3.46
C VAL A 82 10.04 2.12 -4.84
N TYR A 83 9.33 2.53 -5.91
CA TYR A 83 9.70 2.21 -7.29
C TYR A 83 11.12 2.66 -7.64
N LYS A 84 11.50 3.88 -7.25
CA LYS A 84 12.85 4.43 -7.48
C LYS A 84 13.94 3.70 -6.70
N LYS A 85 13.64 3.22 -5.50
CA LYS A 85 14.63 2.63 -4.58
C LYS A 85 14.80 1.12 -4.75
N SER A 86 13.74 0.38 -5.09
CA SER A 86 13.82 -1.08 -5.27
C SER A 86 12.76 -1.61 -6.22
N LEU A 87 13.18 -2.10 -7.39
CA LEU A 87 12.32 -2.82 -8.33
C LEU A 87 12.02 -4.27 -7.90
N LYS A 88 12.77 -4.80 -6.94
CA LYS A 88 12.64 -6.19 -6.47
C LYS A 88 11.67 -6.32 -5.31
N THR A 89 11.58 -5.30 -4.46
CA THR A 89 10.72 -5.32 -3.29
C THR A 89 9.28 -5.08 -3.73
N LYS A 90 8.38 -5.98 -3.32
CA LYS A 90 6.95 -5.90 -3.63
C LYS A 90 6.15 -6.02 -2.35
N PHE A 91 5.04 -5.30 -2.31
CA PHE A 91 4.16 -5.19 -1.16
C PHE A 91 2.71 -5.43 -1.58
N HIS A 92 1.90 -5.90 -0.63
CA HIS A 92 0.45 -5.87 -0.67
C HIS A 92 -0.02 -4.56 -0.05
N TRP A 93 -0.50 -3.67 -0.90
CA TRP A 93 -0.96 -2.35 -0.49
C TRP A 93 -2.44 -2.39 -0.13
N ILE A 94 -2.79 -1.75 0.98
CA ILE A 94 -4.17 -1.46 1.36
C ILE A 94 -4.24 0.04 1.58
N SER A 95 -4.96 0.75 0.72
CA SER A 95 -5.18 2.18 0.83
C SER A 95 -6.59 2.44 1.36
N VAL A 96 -6.69 3.30 2.37
CA VAL A 96 -7.99 3.84 2.81
C VAL A 96 -8.42 5.04 1.97
N SER A 97 -7.60 5.47 1.01
CA SER A 97 -7.91 6.65 0.19
C SER A 97 -9.17 6.42 -0.65
N PHE A 98 -10.01 7.45 -0.65
CA PHE A 98 -11.35 7.44 -1.21
C PHE A 98 -11.31 8.01 -2.62
N ASN A 99 -11.82 7.26 -3.60
CA ASN A 99 -12.26 7.73 -4.92
C ASN A 99 -11.40 8.84 -5.58
N GLN A 100 -10.10 8.78 -5.38
CA GLN A 100 -9.19 9.28 -6.37
C GLN A 100 -8.98 8.07 -7.26
N THR A 101 -9.23 8.22 -8.55
CA THR A 101 -8.32 7.61 -9.51
C THR A 101 -6.94 8.18 -9.16
N SER A 102 -6.33 7.70 -8.07
CA SER A 102 -4.97 7.96 -7.68
C SER A 102 -4.23 7.53 -8.92
N ASN A 103 -3.82 8.52 -9.69
CA ASN A 103 -3.35 8.25 -11.01
C ASN A 103 -2.00 7.60 -10.81
N PHE A 104 -1.99 6.28 -10.66
CA PHE A 104 -0.81 5.46 -10.48
C PHE A 104 0.02 5.42 -11.78
N THR A 105 -0.27 6.30 -12.75
CA THR A 105 0.60 6.58 -13.90
C THR A 105 2.04 6.75 -13.43
N GLY A 106 2.92 5.93 -14.00
CA GLY A 106 4.35 5.89 -13.72
C GLY A 106 4.75 4.91 -12.61
N VAL A 107 3.79 4.35 -11.87
CA VAL A 107 3.99 3.41 -10.75
C VAL A 107 3.00 2.25 -10.76
N GLU A 108 2.40 1.95 -11.92
CA GLU A 108 1.33 0.97 -12.04
C GLU A 108 1.77 -0.43 -11.61
N THR A 109 3.02 -0.78 -11.89
CA THR A 109 3.63 -2.06 -11.50
C THR A 109 3.79 -2.17 -9.99
N THR A 110 4.20 -1.08 -9.32
CA THR A 110 4.31 -1.02 -7.85
C THR A 110 2.95 -1.07 -7.18
N ALA A 111 1.95 -0.40 -7.76
CA ALA A 111 0.58 -0.36 -7.26
C ALA A 111 -0.24 -1.62 -7.60
N ASN A 112 0.28 -2.52 -8.43
CA ASN A 112 -0.45 -3.70 -8.87
C ASN A 112 -0.85 -4.59 -7.68
N GLY A 113 -2.15 -4.92 -7.60
CA GLY A 113 -2.73 -5.68 -6.50
C GLY A 113 -3.21 -4.82 -5.32
N LEU A 114 -3.00 -3.49 -5.34
CA LEU A 114 -3.44 -2.57 -4.29
C LEU A 114 -4.95 -2.67 -4.08
N LEU A 115 -5.35 -2.88 -2.83
CA LEU A 115 -6.74 -2.79 -2.40
C LEU A 115 -7.07 -1.37 -1.98
N SER A 116 -8.20 -0.85 -2.44
CA SER A 116 -8.72 0.46 -2.05
C SER A 116 -10.17 0.37 -1.59
N LEU A 117 -10.54 1.31 -0.73
CA LEU A 117 -11.89 1.45 -0.22
C LEU A 117 -12.64 2.51 -1.05
N ASN A 118 -13.70 2.09 -1.72
CA ASN A 118 -14.53 2.97 -2.52
C ASN A 118 -15.87 3.22 -1.82
N TYR A 119 -16.00 4.41 -1.26
CA TYR A 119 -17.19 4.88 -0.58
C TYR A 119 -18.03 5.62 -1.63
N GLN A 120 -18.70 4.85 -2.49
CA GLN A 120 -19.65 5.44 -3.41
C GLN A 120 -20.97 5.68 -2.70
N ALA A 121 -21.34 6.95 -2.55
CA ALA A 121 -22.71 7.30 -2.28
C ALA A 121 -23.57 6.83 -3.47
N LYS A 122 -24.38 5.80 -3.25
CA LYS A 122 -25.39 5.35 -4.22
C LYS A 122 -26.56 6.35 -4.28
N SER A 123 -26.33 7.66 -4.39
CA SER A 123 -27.40 8.67 -4.32
C SER A 123 -27.29 9.72 -5.42
N ASN A 124 -28.45 10.18 -5.91
CA ASN A 124 -28.61 11.27 -6.86
C ASN A 124 -28.39 12.68 -6.24
N ILE A 125 -28.11 12.76 -4.93
CA ILE A 125 -27.78 14.01 -4.22
C ILE A 125 -26.66 14.77 -4.92
N THR A 126 -25.72 14.05 -5.52
CA THR A 126 -24.66 14.57 -6.38
C THR A 126 -25.17 15.48 -7.48
N GLU A 127 -26.20 15.03 -8.20
CA GLU A 127 -26.81 15.74 -9.32
C GLU A 127 -27.57 16.96 -8.81
N ILE A 128 -28.42 16.77 -7.79
CA ILE A 128 -29.20 17.85 -7.17
C ILE A 128 -28.28 18.98 -6.67
N PHE A 129 -27.20 18.64 -5.98
CA PHE A 129 -26.26 19.63 -5.46
C PHE A 129 -25.46 20.28 -6.58
N SER A 130 -25.01 19.50 -7.56
CA SER A 130 -24.34 20.03 -8.75
C SER A 130 -25.22 21.06 -9.46
N ASP A 131 -26.50 20.76 -9.66
CA ASP A 131 -27.43 21.66 -10.35
C ASP A 131 -27.67 22.93 -9.54
N HIS A 132 -27.84 22.81 -8.22
CA HIS A 132 -27.93 23.98 -7.33
C HIS A 132 -26.69 24.85 -7.43
N VAL A 133 -25.48 24.28 -7.33
CA VAL A 133 -24.22 25.04 -7.41
C VAL A 133 -24.06 25.72 -8.77
N LYS A 134 -24.36 25.03 -9.87
CA LYS A 134 -24.33 25.59 -11.24
C LYS A 134 -25.37 26.70 -11.44
N SER A 135 -26.46 26.69 -10.68
CA SER A 135 -27.48 27.75 -10.75
C SER A 135 -27.09 29.04 -10.02
N ILE A 136 -26.08 29.02 -9.16
CA ILE A 136 -25.65 30.19 -8.39
C ILE A 136 -24.98 31.20 -9.34
N ASN A 137 -25.57 32.40 -9.42
CA ASN A 137 -24.91 33.56 -10.01
C ASN A 137 -23.86 34.11 -9.05
N VAL A 138 -22.63 34.29 -9.54
CA VAL A 138 -21.47 34.65 -8.71
C VAL A 138 -21.61 36.04 -8.07
N GLU A 139 -22.03 37.04 -8.84
CA GLU A 139 -22.20 38.41 -8.36
C GLU A 139 -23.43 38.55 -7.45
N GLY A 140 -24.48 37.77 -7.71
CA GLY A 140 -25.75 37.83 -6.99
C GLY A 140 -25.78 37.06 -5.66
N ASN A 141 -24.78 36.23 -5.36
CA ASN A 141 -24.77 35.37 -4.15
C ASN A 141 -24.26 36.10 -2.90
N THR A 142 -24.95 37.17 -2.49
CA THR A 142 -24.56 38.01 -1.34
C THR A 142 -24.71 37.32 0.02
N ARG A 143 -25.48 36.22 0.11
CA ARG A 143 -25.64 35.44 1.36
C ARG A 143 -24.37 34.75 1.84
N ASN A 144 -23.42 34.49 0.95
CA ASN A 144 -22.15 33.86 1.30
C ASN A 144 -21.00 34.86 1.03
N PRO A 145 -20.48 35.54 2.06
CA PRO A 145 -19.50 36.60 1.87
C PRO A 145 -18.16 36.10 1.32
N LEU A 146 -17.87 34.80 1.40
CA LEU A 146 -16.62 34.20 0.92
C LEU A 146 -16.75 33.63 -0.50
N PHE A 147 -17.95 33.61 -1.08
CA PHE A 147 -18.20 32.91 -2.34
C PHE A 147 -17.48 33.57 -3.52
N TYR A 148 -17.50 34.90 -3.56
CA TYR A 148 -16.86 35.67 -4.63
C TYR A 148 -15.34 35.38 -4.67
N ASP A 149 -14.65 35.56 -3.55
CA ASP A 149 -13.21 35.31 -3.45
C ASP A 149 -12.84 33.86 -3.78
N TYR A 150 -13.64 32.91 -3.30
CA TYR A 150 -13.49 31.49 -3.65
C TYR A 150 -13.58 31.27 -5.16
N PHE A 151 -14.61 31.84 -5.80
CA PHE A 151 -14.85 31.68 -7.24
C PHE A 151 -13.69 32.26 -8.05
N ILE A 152 -13.29 33.49 -7.75
CA ILE A 152 -12.17 34.17 -8.40
C ILE A 152 -10.88 33.34 -8.32
N LYS A 153 -10.52 32.90 -7.11
CA LYS A 153 -9.29 32.14 -6.88
C LYS A 153 -9.29 30.79 -7.62
N ARG A 154 -10.46 30.19 -7.81
CA ARG A 154 -10.59 28.82 -8.31
C ARG A 154 -10.80 28.74 -9.82
N PHE A 155 -11.54 29.67 -10.40
CA PHE A 155 -12.04 29.59 -11.78
C PHE A 155 -11.53 30.70 -12.70
N CYS A 156 -10.95 31.78 -12.16
CA CYS A 156 -10.38 32.85 -12.98
C CYS A 156 -8.88 32.69 -13.16
N HIS A 157 -8.37 33.13 -14.32
CA HIS A 157 -6.94 33.17 -14.62
C HIS A 157 -6.45 34.61 -14.61
N ILE A 158 -5.27 34.84 -14.02
CA ILE A 158 -4.58 36.13 -14.09
C ILE A 158 -3.59 36.05 -15.25
N THR A 159 -3.72 36.95 -16.23
CA THR A 159 -2.80 37.06 -17.36
C THR A 159 -2.21 38.47 -17.42
N GLY A 160 -0.87 38.58 -17.50
CA GLY A 160 -0.15 39.85 -17.65
C GLY A 160 1.12 39.91 -16.79
N ASN A 161 2.10 40.73 -17.19
CA ASN A 161 3.24 41.09 -16.33
C ASN A 161 2.79 42.11 -15.27
N SER A 162 3.47 42.14 -14.12
CA SER A 162 3.08 42.76 -12.83
C SER A 162 2.50 44.19 -12.82
N SER A 163 2.54 44.93 -13.92
CA SER A 163 1.93 46.26 -14.08
C SER A 163 0.59 46.27 -14.84
N ASP A 164 0.28 45.22 -15.62
CA ASP A 164 -0.93 45.10 -16.47
C ASP A 164 -1.58 43.70 -16.33
N SER A 165 -1.78 43.23 -15.10
CA SER A 165 -2.49 41.96 -14.88
C SER A 165 -3.99 42.14 -15.12
N VAL A 166 -4.52 41.54 -16.18
CA VAL A 166 -5.96 41.47 -16.45
C VAL A 166 -6.48 40.14 -15.89
N GLN A 167 -7.51 40.23 -15.05
CA GLN A 167 -8.22 39.06 -14.53
C GLN A 167 -9.26 38.61 -15.56
N LEU A 168 -9.04 37.44 -16.15
CA LEU A 168 -9.96 36.84 -17.11
C LEU A 168 -10.80 35.79 -16.37
N CYS A 169 -12.08 36.10 -16.19
CA CYS A 169 -13.11 35.15 -15.78
C CYS A 169 -13.99 34.89 -17.01
N THR A 170 -14.08 33.65 -17.48
CA THR A 170 -14.79 33.32 -18.72
C THR A 170 -16.32 33.31 -18.57
N ASP A 171 -16.87 33.19 -17.35
CA ASP A 171 -18.33 33.17 -17.09
C ASP A 171 -18.69 33.65 -15.67
N ASP A 172 -19.91 34.13 -15.47
CA ASP A 172 -20.52 34.53 -14.17
C ASP A 172 -21.14 33.36 -13.39
N LYS A 173 -20.86 32.12 -13.84
CA LYS A 173 -21.41 30.86 -13.32
C LYS A 173 -20.35 29.79 -13.22
N ILE A 174 -20.59 28.83 -12.33
CA ILE A 174 -19.79 27.61 -12.21
C ILE A 174 -20.25 26.64 -13.30
N SER A 175 -19.40 26.39 -14.30
CA SER A 175 -19.67 25.46 -15.41
C SER A 175 -19.45 24.00 -15.03
N GLU A 176 -18.42 23.72 -14.22
CA GLU A 176 -18.07 22.38 -13.77
C GLU A 176 -17.85 22.34 -12.24
N PHE A 177 -18.66 21.56 -11.54
CA PHE A 177 -18.45 21.27 -10.12
C PHE A 177 -17.95 19.84 -9.97
N ARG A 178 -16.66 19.66 -9.69
CA ARG A 178 -16.07 18.32 -9.51
C ARG A 178 -16.51 17.73 -8.17
N PHE A 179 -17.60 16.99 -8.22
CA PHE A 179 -18.26 16.39 -7.04
C PHE A 179 -17.55 15.12 -6.52
N LEU A 180 -16.63 14.54 -7.30
CA LEU A 180 -16.14 13.16 -7.18
C LEU A 180 -15.53 12.75 -5.83
N VAL A 181 -15.14 13.67 -4.95
CA VAL A 181 -14.28 13.36 -3.80
C VAL A 181 -15.04 13.24 -2.47
N PHE A 182 -16.29 13.73 -2.36
CA PHE A 182 -16.91 13.90 -1.03
C PHE A 182 -18.41 13.58 -0.93
N ASN A 183 -18.97 12.74 -1.81
CA ASN A 183 -20.41 12.48 -1.86
C ASN A 183 -21.02 12.12 -0.49
N ASP A 184 -20.35 11.27 0.30
CA ASP A 184 -20.87 10.84 1.59
C ASP A 184 -20.79 11.93 2.67
N LEU A 185 -19.77 12.80 2.65
CA LEU A 185 -19.68 13.92 3.59
C LEU A 185 -20.84 14.91 3.38
N TYR A 186 -21.27 15.13 2.13
CA TYR A 186 -22.43 15.98 1.87
C TYR A 186 -23.73 15.37 2.41
N VAL A 187 -23.90 14.05 2.29
CA VAL A 187 -25.04 13.35 2.90
C VAL A 187 -25.04 13.55 4.41
N ASP A 188 -23.87 13.47 5.05
CA ASP A 188 -23.75 13.64 6.50
C ASP A 188 -24.05 15.08 6.93
N VAL A 189 -23.56 16.08 6.20
CA VAL A 189 -23.88 17.50 6.46
C VAL A 189 -25.39 17.75 6.32
N ILE A 190 -26.02 17.23 5.26
CA ILE A 190 -27.47 17.39 5.05
C ILE A 190 -28.24 16.70 6.18
N ASN A 191 -27.91 15.45 6.49
CA ASN A 191 -28.58 14.72 7.57
C ASN A 191 -28.40 15.40 8.93
N ALA A 192 -27.23 16.00 9.21
CA ALA A 192 -27.00 16.76 10.43
C ALA A 192 -27.93 17.97 10.53
N VAL A 193 -28.13 18.73 9.44
CA VAL A 193 -29.09 19.84 9.41
C VAL A 193 -30.53 19.32 9.57
N TYR A 194 -30.88 18.24 8.89
CA TYR A 194 -32.22 17.64 9.01
C TYR A 194 -32.49 17.08 10.41
N ALA A 195 -31.48 16.61 11.15
CA ALA A 195 -31.64 16.20 12.53
C ALA A 195 -32.20 17.33 13.41
N TYR A 196 -31.67 18.56 13.26
CA TYR A 196 -32.23 19.73 13.94
C TYR A 196 -33.63 20.07 13.42
N ALA A 197 -33.86 20.02 12.11
CA ALA A 197 -35.18 20.31 11.55
C ALA A 197 -36.27 19.35 12.07
N PHE A 198 -35.97 18.05 12.13
CA PHE A 198 -36.88 17.05 12.72
C PHE A 198 -37.04 17.25 14.22
N ALA A 199 -35.98 17.58 14.96
CA ALA A 199 -36.08 17.90 16.38
C ALA A 199 -37.00 19.11 16.63
N PHE A 200 -36.88 20.20 15.84
CA PHE A 200 -37.78 21.35 15.94
C PHE A 200 -39.22 21.01 15.56
N LYS A 201 -39.42 20.18 14.53
CA LYS A 201 -40.74 19.67 14.18
C LYS A 201 -41.36 18.90 15.35
N ASP A 202 -40.58 18.07 16.04
CA ASP A 202 -41.04 17.32 17.21
C ASP A 202 -41.35 18.24 18.39
N VAL A 203 -40.56 19.29 18.61
CA VAL A 203 -40.88 20.35 19.58
C VAL A 203 -42.23 20.99 19.25
N PHE A 204 -42.43 21.45 18.01
CA PHE A 204 -43.67 22.14 17.63
C PHE A 204 -44.88 21.22 17.74
N THR A 205 -44.76 19.99 17.26
CA THR A 205 -45.88 19.04 17.29
C THR A 205 -46.27 18.62 18.71
N GLN A 206 -45.29 18.43 19.61
CA GLN A 206 -45.56 17.98 20.98
C GLN A 206 -45.98 19.12 21.92
N THR A 207 -45.48 20.34 21.70
CA THR A 207 -45.79 21.49 22.58
C THR A 207 -46.96 22.34 22.09
N CYS A 208 -47.15 22.42 20.76
CA CYS A 208 -48.14 23.27 20.10
C CYS A 208 -49.26 22.48 19.38
N GLY A 209 -49.17 21.15 19.33
CA GLY A 209 -50.16 20.24 18.74
C GLY A 209 -49.82 19.76 17.31
N PRO A 210 -50.57 18.81 16.73
CA PRO A 210 -50.18 18.07 15.52
C PRO A 210 -49.92 18.90 14.25
N SER A 211 -50.50 20.10 14.16
CA SER A 211 -50.26 21.07 13.07
C SER A 211 -49.78 22.42 13.61
N GLY A 212 -49.26 22.43 14.83
CA GLY A 212 -48.78 23.62 15.50
C GLY A 212 -47.52 24.17 14.83
N THR A 213 -47.50 25.48 14.62
CA THR A 213 -46.29 26.26 14.33
C THR A 213 -45.61 26.65 15.65
N LEU A 214 -44.58 27.50 15.59
CA LEU A 214 -43.89 28.02 16.78
C LEU A 214 -44.86 28.72 17.74
N CYS A 215 -45.06 28.16 18.94
CA CYS A 215 -45.85 28.75 20.03
C CYS A 215 -44.97 29.11 21.24
N GLU A 216 -45.52 29.84 22.21
CA GLU A 216 -44.81 30.28 23.42
C GLU A 216 -44.18 29.09 24.20
N LYS A 217 -44.90 27.97 24.31
CA LYS A 217 -44.37 26.75 24.95
C LYS A 217 -43.13 26.20 24.22
N ALA A 218 -43.12 26.23 22.89
CA ALA A 218 -41.97 25.81 22.09
C ALA A 218 -40.79 26.77 22.25
N GLN A 219 -41.03 28.08 22.38
CA GLN A 219 -39.98 29.08 22.61
C GLN A 219 -39.30 28.92 23.97
N ASN A 220 -40.04 28.43 24.97
CA ASN A 220 -39.56 28.23 26.33
C ASN A 220 -38.88 26.87 26.56
N VAL A 221 -38.74 26.01 25.53
CA VAL A 221 -37.98 24.77 25.64
C VAL A 221 -36.50 25.10 25.85
N SER A 222 -35.91 24.59 26.93
CA SER A 222 -34.50 24.81 27.24
C SER A 222 -33.59 24.08 26.26
N ALA A 223 -32.34 24.54 26.10
CA ALA A 223 -31.36 23.86 25.26
C ALA A 223 -31.07 22.41 25.74
N ASP A 224 -31.10 22.18 27.05
CA ASP A 224 -30.91 20.86 27.65
C ASP A 224 -32.07 19.91 27.31
N GLU A 225 -33.32 20.38 27.44
CA GLU A 225 -34.49 19.61 27.05
C GLU A 225 -34.49 19.37 25.54
N PHE A 226 -34.20 20.40 24.72
CA PHE A 226 -34.08 20.26 23.26
C PHE A 226 -33.10 19.15 22.88
N PHE A 227 -31.91 19.18 23.47
CA PHE A 227 -30.85 18.23 23.16
C PHE A 227 -31.20 16.80 23.57
N HIS A 228 -31.54 16.57 24.84
CA HIS A 228 -31.75 15.22 25.36
C HIS A 228 -33.08 14.59 24.95
N LYS A 229 -34.15 15.38 24.88
CA LYS A 229 -35.50 14.87 24.60
C LYS A 229 -35.81 14.81 23.12
N TYR A 230 -35.35 15.80 22.34
CA TYR A 230 -35.70 15.92 20.93
C TYR A 230 -34.55 15.49 20.02
N LEU A 231 -33.40 16.19 20.05
CA LEU A 231 -32.31 15.95 19.11
C LEU A 231 -31.72 14.53 19.22
N MET A 232 -31.47 14.04 20.45
CA MET A 232 -30.94 12.69 20.68
C MET A 232 -31.87 11.56 20.22
N ASN A 233 -33.17 11.83 20.04
CA ASN A 233 -34.17 10.82 19.73
C ASN A 233 -34.70 10.90 18.29
N VAL A 234 -34.18 11.80 17.45
CA VAL A 234 -34.65 11.92 16.07
C VAL A 234 -34.33 10.67 15.26
N VAL A 235 -35.33 10.18 14.51
CA VAL A 235 -35.19 9.09 13.55
C VAL A 235 -35.99 9.43 12.29
N PHE A 236 -35.33 9.50 11.15
CA PHE A 236 -35.96 9.83 9.87
C PHE A 236 -35.33 9.07 8.71
N SER A 237 -36.00 9.00 7.56
CA SER A 237 -35.40 8.48 6.33
C SER A 237 -34.36 9.46 5.82
N ASP A 238 -33.12 9.01 5.62
CA ASP A 238 -32.03 9.87 5.19
C ASP A 238 -32.32 10.50 3.80
N ILE A 239 -31.52 11.50 3.43
CA ILE A 239 -31.70 12.19 2.14
C ILE A 239 -31.52 11.27 0.92
N THR A 240 -30.92 10.08 1.08
CA THR A 240 -30.82 9.08 0.01
C THR A 240 -32.10 8.24 -0.14
N GLY A 241 -32.95 8.23 0.89
CA GLY A 241 -34.14 7.39 0.99
C GLY A 241 -33.86 5.90 1.21
N LYS A 242 -32.59 5.50 1.36
CA LYS A 242 -32.17 4.08 1.40
C LYS A 242 -32.07 3.52 2.81
N GLN A 243 -31.92 4.40 3.80
CA GLN A 243 -31.76 3.99 5.19
C GLN A 243 -32.37 5.01 6.14
N LYS A 244 -32.56 4.58 7.40
CA LYS A 244 -32.90 5.51 8.48
C LYS A 244 -31.63 6.16 9.01
N PHE A 245 -31.70 7.46 9.25
CA PHE A 245 -30.72 8.23 10.00
C PHE A 245 -31.22 8.42 11.44
N ALA A 246 -30.28 8.44 12.38
CA ALA A 246 -30.49 8.83 13.76
C ALA A 246 -29.26 9.59 14.24
N PHE A 247 -29.47 10.61 15.07
CA PHE A 247 -28.38 11.46 15.56
C PHE A 247 -27.50 10.74 16.59
N HIS A 248 -28.06 9.79 17.36
CA HIS A 248 -27.37 9.12 18.46
C HIS A 248 -27.58 7.60 18.47
N ASN A 249 -26.53 6.86 18.88
CA ASN A 249 -26.51 5.40 19.13
C ASN A 249 -27.04 4.48 18.02
N LYS A 250 -27.13 4.97 16.78
CA LYS A 250 -27.45 4.17 15.60
C LYS A 250 -26.61 4.69 14.44
N GLU A 251 -25.32 4.35 14.52
CA GLU A 251 -24.33 4.66 13.49
C GLU A 251 -24.89 4.41 12.10
N ARG A 252 -24.62 5.34 11.19
CA ARG A 252 -24.96 5.16 9.77
C ARG A 252 -24.31 3.86 9.32
N LYS A 253 -25.12 2.94 8.82
CA LYS A 253 -24.60 1.74 8.14
C LYS A 253 -23.76 2.21 6.96
N PHE A 254 -22.47 1.85 6.97
CA PHE A 254 -21.57 2.13 5.86
C PHE A 254 -21.63 0.98 4.86
N PHE A 255 -21.72 1.34 3.59
CA PHE A 255 -21.55 0.44 2.47
C PHE A 255 -20.26 0.86 1.76
N VAL A 256 -19.27 -0.03 1.75
CA VAL A 256 -17.97 0.25 1.13
C VAL A 256 -17.73 -0.79 0.05
N ASP A 257 -17.48 -0.33 -1.17
CA ASP A 257 -16.99 -1.21 -2.23
C ASP A 257 -15.49 -1.43 -2.06
N ILE A 258 -15.05 -2.68 -2.17
CA ILE A 258 -13.63 -3.02 -2.14
C ILE A 258 -13.17 -3.18 -3.58
N GLU A 259 -12.19 -2.37 -3.96
CA GLU A 259 -11.60 -2.39 -5.30
C GLU A 259 -10.16 -2.90 -5.25
N GLN A 260 -9.73 -3.51 -6.35
CA GLN A 260 -8.34 -3.90 -6.55
C GLN A 260 -7.81 -3.26 -7.83
N PHE A 261 -6.71 -2.51 -7.72
CA PHE A 261 -5.99 -1.98 -8.87
C PHE A 261 -5.13 -3.07 -9.49
N ARG A 262 -5.41 -3.47 -10.73
CA ARG A 262 -4.68 -4.56 -11.38
C ARG A 262 -4.60 -4.41 -12.89
N ASN A 263 -3.60 -5.07 -13.46
CA ASN A 263 -3.46 -5.21 -14.91
C ASN A 263 -4.56 -6.13 -15.49
N GLN A 264 -5.31 -5.62 -16.46
CA GLN A 264 -6.26 -6.34 -17.28
C GLN A 264 -5.79 -6.32 -18.75
N GLY A 265 -5.02 -7.33 -19.16
CA GLY A 265 -4.64 -7.50 -20.57
C GLY A 265 -3.77 -6.37 -21.14
N GLY A 266 -2.89 -5.78 -20.32
CA GLY A 266 -1.99 -4.70 -20.71
C GLY A 266 -2.44 -3.30 -20.30
N LYS A 267 -3.64 -3.17 -19.71
CA LYS A 267 -4.16 -1.90 -19.17
C LYS A 267 -4.44 -2.03 -17.69
N PHE A 268 -3.98 -1.09 -16.89
CA PHE A 268 -4.26 -1.07 -15.46
C PHE A 268 -5.60 -0.37 -15.17
N ALA A 269 -6.39 -0.97 -14.30
CA ALA A 269 -7.66 -0.41 -13.84
C ALA A 269 -8.00 -0.90 -12.43
N SER A 270 -8.73 -0.06 -11.68
CA SER A 270 -9.41 -0.48 -10.45
C SER A 270 -10.66 -1.26 -10.79
N ILE A 271 -10.82 -2.43 -10.17
CA ILE A 271 -11.99 -3.27 -10.36
C ILE A 271 -12.60 -3.63 -9.02
N LYS A 272 -13.93 -3.56 -8.91
CA LYS A 272 -14.64 -4.05 -7.73
C LYS A 272 -14.42 -5.56 -7.55
N VAL A 273 -13.92 -5.94 -6.39
CA VAL A 273 -13.62 -7.31 -5.97
C VAL A 273 -14.44 -7.76 -4.75
N GLY A 274 -15.00 -6.84 -3.99
CA GLY A 274 -15.75 -7.14 -2.78
C GLY A 274 -16.59 -5.97 -2.30
N ASP A 275 -17.19 -6.16 -1.12
CA ASP A 275 -17.90 -5.13 -0.38
C ASP A 275 -17.82 -5.37 1.13
N TYR A 276 -18.01 -4.30 1.89
CA TYR A 276 -18.24 -4.33 3.33
C TYR A 276 -19.63 -3.77 3.62
N ILE A 277 -20.50 -4.62 4.17
CA ILE A 277 -21.92 -4.32 4.43
C ILE A 277 -22.30 -4.95 5.76
N ASP A 278 -22.97 -4.20 6.64
CA ASP A 278 -23.51 -4.72 7.90
C ASP A 278 -22.48 -5.55 8.70
N SER A 279 -21.30 -4.96 8.89
CA SER A 279 -20.17 -5.57 9.60
C SER A 279 -19.62 -6.85 8.97
N THR A 280 -19.95 -7.13 7.71
CA THR A 280 -19.52 -8.32 6.97
C THR A 280 -18.68 -7.92 5.76
N LEU A 281 -17.46 -8.45 5.67
CA LEU A 281 -16.56 -8.29 4.52
C LEU A 281 -16.73 -9.47 3.55
N ASN A 282 -17.17 -9.20 2.33
CA ASN A 282 -17.36 -10.20 1.29
C ASN A 282 -16.43 -9.95 0.10
N PHE A 283 -15.80 -11.00 -0.40
CA PHE A 283 -15.08 -10.97 -1.67
C PHE A 283 -15.84 -11.79 -2.71
N HIS A 284 -16.25 -11.11 -3.77
CA HIS A 284 -17.04 -11.69 -4.88
C HIS A 284 -16.17 -12.11 -6.06
N LYS A 285 -14.90 -11.72 -6.05
CA LYS A 285 -13.89 -12.11 -7.04
C LYS A 285 -12.63 -12.55 -6.35
N ASN A 286 -11.88 -13.43 -7.02
CA ASN A 286 -10.54 -13.79 -6.60
C ASN A 286 -9.64 -12.56 -6.60
N LEU A 287 -8.97 -12.37 -5.46
CA LEU A 287 -7.97 -11.34 -5.29
C LEU A 287 -6.69 -11.78 -6.02
N CYS A 288 -6.14 -10.87 -6.82
CA CYS A 288 -4.88 -11.07 -7.50
C CYS A 288 -3.75 -10.53 -6.62
N PHE A 289 -3.20 -11.39 -5.78
CA PHE A 289 -1.97 -11.11 -5.06
C PHE A 289 -0.83 -11.87 -5.74
N GLU A 290 0.32 -11.23 -5.86
CA GLU A 290 1.54 -11.98 -6.10
C GLU A 290 1.84 -12.87 -4.88
N ASN A 291 2.36 -14.08 -5.07
CA ASN A 291 2.55 -15.10 -4.01
C ASN A 291 3.60 -14.65 -2.95
N PHE A 292 3.25 -13.71 -2.08
CA PHE A 292 4.06 -13.26 -0.96
C PHE A 292 3.27 -13.47 0.34
N THR A 293 3.83 -14.24 1.27
CA THR A 293 3.24 -14.48 2.59
C THR A 293 3.86 -13.54 3.63
N SER A 294 3.08 -12.62 4.21
CA SER A 294 3.46 -11.86 5.42
C SER A 294 3.19 -12.70 6.67
N SER A 295 4.03 -13.72 6.87
CA SER A 295 3.98 -14.57 8.06
C SER A 295 5.16 -14.26 8.96
N CYS A 296 4.89 -13.95 10.23
CA CYS A 296 5.86 -13.88 11.33
C CYS A 296 6.49 -15.27 11.64
N TYR A 297 5.96 -16.32 11.01
CA TYR A 297 6.34 -17.71 11.13
C TYR A 297 6.64 -18.30 9.74
N PRO A 298 7.82 -18.02 9.17
CA PRO A 298 8.24 -18.68 7.94
C PRO A 298 8.38 -20.19 8.20
N THR A 299 7.91 -20.99 7.25
CA THR A 299 8.23 -22.43 7.20
C THR A 299 9.68 -22.56 6.76
N CYS A 300 10.55 -23.02 7.65
CA CYS A 300 11.97 -23.20 7.33
C CYS A 300 12.15 -24.36 6.35
N LYS A 301 13.05 -24.15 5.38
CA LYS A 301 13.45 -25.22 4.47
C LYS A 301 14.33 -26.22 5.21
N ASN A 302 14.41 -27.44 4.68
CA ASN A 302 15.34 -28.46 5.14
C ASN A 302 16.77 -27.88 5.28
N GLY A 303 17.44 -28.17 6.40
CA GLY A 303 18.76 -27.60 6.75
C GLY A 303 18.73 -26.23 7.43
N TYR A 304 17.55 -25.69 7.76
CA TYR A 304 17.39 -24.45 8.51
C TYR A 304 16.63 -24.69 9.82
N ARG A 305 17.07 -24.03 10.89
CA ARG A 305 16.38 -23.98 12.19
C ARG A 305 15.69 -22.64 12.43
N LYS A 306 14.69 -22.62 13.32
CA LYS A 306 14.02 -21.42 13.82
C LYS A 306 14.85 -20.80 14.93
N ILE A 307 15.09 -19.50 14.83
CA ILE A 307 15.67 -18.69 15.90
C ILE A 307 14.78 -17.48 16.17
N GLY A 308 14.69 -17.03 17.42
CA GLY A 308 13.89 -15.86 17.78
C GLY A 308 14.35 -14.61 17.04
N ASN A 309 13.42 -13.78 16.58
CA ASN A 309 13.75 -12.53 15.90
C ASN A 309 14.21 -11.49 16.95
N PRO A 310 15.44 -10.95 16.85
CA PRO A 310 15.96 -9.97 17.81
C PRO A 310 15.14 -8.67 17.90
N GLN A 311 14.44 -8.31 16.84
CA GLN A 311 13.62 -7.09 16.78
C GLN A 311 12.15 -7.34 17.17
N ASN A 312 11.71 -8.60 17.20
CA ASN A 312 10.35 -8.97 17.60
C ASN A 312 10.35 -10.30 18.35
N ILE A 313 10.18 -10.22 19.66
CA ILE A 313 10.21 -11.34 20.61
C ILE A 313 9.16 -12.42 20.28
N CYS A 314 8.10 -12.09 19.54
CA CYS A 314 7.02 -13.01 19.18
C CYS A 314 7.22 -13.73 17.82
N CYS A 315 8.31 -13.47 17.08
CA CYS A 315 8.59 -14.06 15.77
C CYS A 315 9.82 -14.96 15.74
N TRP A 316 9.91 -15.83 14.73
CA TRP A 316 11.14 -16.56 14.40
C TRP A 316 11.59 -16.33 12.95
N ILE A 317 12.89 -16.45 12.73
CA ILE A 317 13.52 -16.46 11.41
C ILE A 317 14.21 -17.80 11.17
N CYS A 318 14.49 -18.12 9.91
CA CYS A 318 15.17 -19.36 9.54
C CYS A 318 16.67 -19.12 9.39
N GLU A 319 17.46 -19.76 10.24
CA GLU A 319 18.93 -19.75 10.19
C GLU A 319 19.44 -21.06 9.61
N LYS A 320 20.43 -21.00 8.72
CA LYS A 320 21.02 -22.20 8.12
C LYS A 320 21.92 -22.91 9.13
N CYS A 321 21.73 -24.21 9.33
CA CYS A 321 22.64 -25.03 10.12
C CYS A 321 24.02 -25.15 9.44
N GLY A 322 25.06 -25.48 10.21
CA GLY A 322 26.40 -25.70 9.67
C GLY A 322 26.42 -26.78 8.59
N ASN A 323 27.42 -26.75 7.71
CA ASN A 323 27.48 -27.68 6.57
C ASN A 323 27.60 -29.16 6.99
N ASN A 324 28.10 -29.43 8.21
CA ASN A 324 28.21 -30.78 8.78
C ASN A 324 27.11 -31.08 9.81
N ASP A 325 26.10 -30.23 9.91
CA ASP A 325 25.05 -30.33 10.90
C ASP A 325 23.76 -30.82 10.27
N ILE A 326 22.93 -31.44 11.11
CA ILE A 326 21.55 -31.80 10.83
C ILE A 326 20.60 -30.98 11.71
N VAL A 327 19.41 -30.72 11.21
CA VAL A 327 18.31 -30.15 11.98
C VAL A 327 17.69 -31.27 12.81
N VAL A 328 17.89 -31.25 14.13
CA VAL A 328 17.37 -32.28 15.05
C VAL A 328 15.91 -32.00 15.39
N ASN A 329 15.60 -30.73 15.62
CA ASN A 329 14.26 -30.22 15.83
C ASN A 329 14.17 -28.83 15.19
N ASP A 330 12.96 -28.27 15.17
CA ASP A 330 12.68 -26.97 14.56
C ASP A 330 13.54 -25.81 15.09
N THR A 331 14.28 -25.95 16.19
CA THR A 331 15.09 -24.89 16.83
C THR A 331 16.57 -25.24 17.01
N GLU A 332 16.99 -26.46 16.68
CA GLU A 332 18.29 -26.99 17.09
C GLU A 332 19.01 -27.71 15.95
N CYS A 333 20.31 -27.41 15.81
CA CYS A 333 21.21 -28.09 14.90
C CYS A 333 22.18 -28.96 15.72
N SER A 334 22.52 -30.15 15.21
CA SER A 334 23.55 -31.02 15.79
C SER A 334 24.54 -31.46 14.72
N SER A 335 25.83 -31.44 15.04
CA SER A 335 26.88 -31.92 14.15
C SER A 335 26.88 -33.44 14.03
N CYS A 336 27.16 -33.94 12.82
CA CYS A 336 27.39 -35.36 12.58
C CYS A 336 28.71 -35.84 13.21
N LYS A 337 28.75 -37.12 13.59
CA LYS A 337 29.94 -37.73 14.21
C LYS A 337 31.06 -37.91 13.17
N LEU A 338 32.27 -38.12 13.66
CA LEU A 338 33.42 -38.50 12.83
C LEU A 338 33.08 -39.76 12.02
N GLY A 339 33.24 -39.66 10.69
CA GLY A 339 32.90 -40.74 9.75
C GLY A 339 31.47 -40.66 9.18
N GLU A 340 30.68 -39.67 9.56
CA GLU A 340 29.34 -39.41 9.04
C GLU A 340 29.25 -38.00 8.42
N ILE A 341 28.40 -37.86 7.40
CA ILE A 341 28.04 -36.57 6.79
C ILE A 341 26.52 -36.42 6.76
N PRO A 342 25.98 -35.20 6.82
CA PRO A 342 24.55 -35.00 6.64
C PRO A 342 24.09 -35.43 5.25
N ASN A 343 22.86 -35.95 5.16
CA ASN A 343 22.19 -36.20 3.89
C ASN A 343 21.89 -34.87 3.16
N LYS A 344 21.44 -34.94 1.89
CA LYS A 344 21.15 -33.73 1.07
C LYS A 344 20.15 -32.77 1.71
N ASN A 345 19.27 -33.26 2.58
CA ASN A 345 18.26 -32.46 3.26
C ASN A 345 18.73 -32.00 4.66
N GLN A 346 19.95 -32.32 5.09
CA GLN A 346 20.46 -32.04 6.44
C GLN A 346 19.49 -32.45 7.56
N THR A 347 18.85 -33.61 7.42
CA THR A 347 17.92 -34.17 8.41
C THR A 347 18.48 -35.39 9.12
N ILE A 348 19.41 -36.11 8.50
CA ILE A 348 19.95 -37.37 9.03
C ILE A 348 21.45 -37.44 8.70
N CYS A 349 22.25 -37.87 9.67
CA CYS A 349 23.66 -38.20 9.46
C CYS A 349 23.78 -39.60 8.85
N GLN A 350 24.56 -39.71 7.77
CA GLN A 350 24.81 -40.95 7.06
C GLN A 350 26.31 -41.25 7.04
N ALA A 351 26.67 -42.52 7.17
CA ALA A 351 28.06 -42.95 7.08
C ALA A 351 28.65 -42.53 5.72
N VAL A 352 29.88 -42.02 5.76
CA VAL A 352 30.62 -41.65 4.56
C VAL A 352 30.87 -42.91 3.74
N ASN A 353 30.32 -42.95 2.53
CA ASN A 353 30.59 -44.05 1.62
C ASN A 353 31.98 -43.88 0.99
N LEU A 354 32.93 -44.71 1.44
CA LEU A 354 34.31 -44.71 0.96
C LEU A 354 34.42 -45.02 -0.54
N THR A 355 33.52 -45.83 -1.12
CA THR A 355 33.58 -46.12 -2.57
C THR A 355 33.23 -44.89 -3.40
N TYR A 356 32.25 -44.09 -2.98
CA TYR A 356 31.89 -42.84 -3.64
C TYR A 356 33.03 -41.80 -3.61
N ILE A 357 33.76 -41.74 -2.49
CA ILE A 357 34.95 -40.88 -2.37
C ILE A 357 36.06 -41.36 -3.32
N LEU A 358 36.31 -42.66 -3.39
CA LEU A 358 37.33 -43.22 -4.27
C LEU A 358 36.98 -43.02 -5.75
N GLU A 359 35.71 -43.14 -6.14
CA GLU A 359 35.23 -42.88 -7.51
C GLU A 359 35.34 -41.38 -7.87
N ASN A 360 34.99 -40.47 -6.96
CA ASN A 360 35.15 -39.02 -7.18
C ASN A 360 36.61 -38.58 -7.20
N LEU A 361 37.47 -39.14 -6.34
CA LEU A 361 38.91 -38.89 -6.38
C LEU A 361 39.52 -39.41 -7.68
N SER A 362 39.13 -40.61 -8.12
CA SER A 362 39.59 -41.18 -9.39
C SER A 362 39.17 -40.33 -10.60
N SER A 363 37.90 -39.89 -10.65
CA SER A 363 37.44 -39.00 -11.74
C SER A 363 38.06 -37.60 -11.71
N THR A 364 38.37 -37.09 -10.51
CA THR A 364 39.08 -35.80 -10.36
C THR A 364 40.55 -35.94 -10.78
N LEU A 365 41.20 -37.04 -10.42
CA LEU A 365 42.57 -37.36 -10.84
C LEU A 365 42.66 -37.47 -12.36
N LEU A 366 41.73 -38.19 -13.00
CA LEU A 366 41.64 -38.31 -14.47
C LEU A 366 41.50 -36.95 -15.16
N ARG A 367 40.68 -36.04 -14.61
CA ARG A 367 40.53 -34.66 -15.13
C ARG A 367 41.79 -33.81 -14.96
N VAL A 368 42.57 -34.05 -13.91
CA VAL A 368 43.85 -33.36 -13.69
C VAL A 368 44.90 -33.90 -14.65
N GLU A 369 44.95 -35.21 -14.87
CA GLU A 369 45.84 -35.86 -15.85
C GLU A 369 45.55 -35.41 -17.29
N GLU A 370 44.28 -35.29 -17.67
CA GLU A 370 43.86 -34.77 -18.98
C GLU A 370 44.29 -33.30 -19.19
N LYS A 371 44.20 -32.49 -18.14
CA LYS A 371 44.68 -31.11 -18.18
C LYS A 371 46.21 -31.04 -18.28
N LEU A 372 46.93 -31.91 -17.57
CA LEU A 372 48.39 -31.96 -17.63
C LEU A 372 48.88 -32.33 -19.04
N THR A 373 48.31 -33.38 -19.63
CA THR A 373 48.64 -33.83 -21.00
C THR A 373 48.33 -32.76 -22.05
N ASN A 374 47.24 -32.00 -21.89
CA ASN A 374 46.94 -30.86 -22.76
C ASN A 374 47.98 -29.73 -22.61
N ILE A 375 48.42 -29.45 -21.38
CA ILE A 375 49.49 -28.47 -21.13
C ILE A 375 50.81 -28.93 -21.77
N GLU A 376 51.19 -30.20 -21.62
CA GLU A 376 52.39 -30.77 -22.26
C GLU A 376 52.34 -30.67 -23.79
N SER A 377 51.19 -31.00 -24.39
CA SER A 377 51.00 -30.84 -25.84
C SER A 377 51.18 -29.39 -26.30
N ARG A 378 50.66 -28.43 -25.52
CA ARG A 378 50.81 -27.00 -25.81
C ARG A 378 52.25 -26.54 -25.65
N MET A 379 52.98 -27.03 -24.64
CA MET A 379 54.40 -26.75 -24.47
C MET A 379 55.23 -27.27 -25.64
N ASN A 380 55.01 -28.52 -26.08
CA ASN A 380 55.72 -29.09 -27.24
C ASN A 380 55.44 -28.31 -28.53
N THR A 381 54.21 -27.81 -28.70
CA THR A 381 53.85 -26.97 -29.85
C THR A 381 54.59 -25.63 -29.80
N LEU A 382 54.63 -24.99 -28.63
CA LEU A 382 55.37 -23.75 -28.43
C LEU A 382 56.87 -23.92 -28.63
N GLU A 383 57.47 -25.02 -28.19
CA GLU A 383 58.89 -25.30 -28.44
C GLU A 383 59.18 -25.44 -29.94
N LYS A 384 58.29 -26.09 -30.69
CA LYS A 384 58.39 -26.21 -32.14
C LYS A 384 58.24 -24.86 -32.84
N ASP A 385 57.26 -24.05 -32.43
CA ASP A 385 57.06 -22.70 -32.97
C ASP A 385 58.27 -21.80 -32.69
N VAL A 386 58.87 -21.88 -31.50
CA VAL A 386 60.11 -21.15 -31.15
C VAL A 386 61.29 -21.61 -32.01
N PHE A 387 61.39 -22.92 -32.26
CA PHE A 387 62.41 -23.48 -33.16
C PHE A 387 62.23 -22.98 -34.60
N ASP A 388 61.01 -23.01 -35.13
CA ASP A 388 60.68 -22.56 -36.49
C ASP A 388 60.89 -21.05 -36.66
N ILE A 389 60.56 -20.23 -35.65
CA ILE A 389 60.85 -18.79 -35.63
C ILE A 389 62.35 -18.53 -35.66
N ARG A 390 63.15 -19.25 -34.86
CA ARG A 390 64.62 -19.13 -34.88
C ARG A 390 65.19 -19.54 -36.25
N LEU A 391 64.65 -20.58 -36.86
CA LEU A 391 65.04 -21.02 -38.20
C LEU A 391 64.72 -19.92 -39.25
N ALA A 392 63.51 -19.36 -39.21
CA ALA A 392 63.09 -18.29 -40.12
C ALA A 392 63.93 -17.01 -39.98
N GLN A 393 64.34 -16.65 -38.76
CA GLN A 393 65.26 -15.53 -38.51
C GLN A 393 66.65 -15.77 -39.12
N LEU A 394 67.17 -17.01 -39.05
CA LEU A 394 68.43 -17.38 -39.71
C LEU A 394 68.35 -17.30 -41.24
N TYR A 395 67.21 -17.67 -41.84
CA TYR A 395 66.99 -17.54 -43.29
C TYR A 395 66.75 -16.10 -43.75
N SER A 396 66.04 -15.28 -42.96
CA SER A 396 65.85 -13.84 -43.20
C SER A 396 67.18 -13.06 -43.15
N GLY A 397 68.06 -13.40 -42.22
CA GLY A 397 69.40 -12.78 -42.11
C GLY A 397 70.31 -13.09 -43.31
N ARG A 398 70.10 -14.20 -44.03
CA ARG A 398 70.87 -14.56 -45.23
C ARG A 398 70.46 -13.77 -46.48
N ASN A 399 69.20 -13.34 -46.58
CA ASN A 399 68.72 -12.59 -47.76
C ASN A 399 69.07 -11.10 -47.74
N ASN A 400 69.42 -10.53 -46.58
CA ASN A 400 69.90 -9.14 -46.46
C ASN A 400 71.39 -8.95 -46.79
N LEU A 401 72.13 -10.02 -47.10
CA LEU A 401 73.56 -9.96 -47.47
C LEU A 401 73.82 -10.11 -48.98
N LYS A 402 72.78 -10.17 -49.82
CA LYS A 402 72.90 -10.21 -51.29
C LYS A 402 72.42 -8.93 -52.00
N GLY A 403 72.12 -7.89 -51.24
CA GLY A 403 71.67 -6.59 -51.76
C GLY A 403 72.38 -5.42 -51.09
N LYS A 404 73.71 -5.41 -51.15
CA LYS A 404 74.55 -4.20 -51.04
C LYS A 404 75.93 -4.47 -51.61
#